data_AF-A0A7S1PLY9-F1
#
_entry.id   AF-A0A7S1PLY9-F1
#
_cell.length_a   1.000
_cell.length_b   1.000
_cell.length_c   1.000
_cell.angle_alpha   90.00
_cell.angle_beta   90.00
_cell.angle_gamma   90.00
#
_symmetry.space_group_name_H-M   'P 1'
#
loop_
_entity.id
_entity.type
_entity.pdbx_description
1 polymer ?
#
loop_
_entity_poly.entity_id
_entity_poly.type
_entity_poly.pdbx_seq_one_letter_code
_entity_poly.pdbx_strand_id
1 'polypeptide(L)'
;GYDPRLAENVEYHEELVALAKRRGVPESSILFLRSISDDEKRVLLQRAAVVVYTPTGEHFGIVPVEAMAHGRPVLAVASGGPLESITTSGEVGLLRDADAAAFADALNTLVVADGAEARRAAMGAAAKARCAKLFSLPAFAVNLERMVRAAVDNA
;
A
#
# COMPACT_ATOMS: atom_id res chain seq x y z
N GLY A 1 -0.93 14.04 7.52
CA GLY A 1 0.43 14.51 7.20
C GLY A 1 1.18 14.78 8.49
N TYR A 2 2.49 14.94 8.43
CA TYR A 2 3.29 15.31 9.61
C TYR A 2 2.96 16.74 10.01
N ASP A 3 2.54 16.92 11.25
CA ASP A 3 2.29 18.23 11.87
C ASP A 3 3.25 18.41 13.05
N PRO A 4 4.17 19.40 13.02
CA PRO A 4 5.14 19.64 14.10
C PRO A 4 4.49 20.11 15.40
N ARG A 5 3.19 20.47 15.39
CA ARG A 5 2.44 20.86 16.58
C ARG A 5 1.81 19.67 17.30
N LEU A 6 1.76 18.49 16.66
CA LEU A 6 1.25 17.27 17.25
C LEU A 6 2.43 16.45 17.78
N ALA A 7 2.54 16.35 19.11
CA ALA A 7 3.62 15.63 19.78
C ALA A 7 3.78 14.20 19.25
N GLU A 8 2.68 13.48 19.06
CA GLU A 8 2.66 12.11 18.53
C GLU A 8 3.41 11.99 17.18
N ASN A 9 3.22 12.93 16.25
CA ASN A 9 3.91 12.91 14.96
C ASN A 9 5.42 13.12 15.12
N VAL A 10 5.80 14.05 16.00
CA VAL A 10 7.19 14.41 16.25
C VAL A 10 7.92 13.24 16.92
N GLU A 11 7.37 12.75 18.02
CA GLU A 11 7.91 11.64 18.82
C GLU A 11 8.02 10.36 17.99
N TYR A 12 6.98 10.01 17.23
CA TYR A 12 7.01 8.81 16.38
C TYR A 12 8.09 8.89 15.30
N HIS A 13 8.27 10.06 14.68
CA HIS A 13 9.35 10.24 13.70
C HIS A 13 10.74 10.11 14.34
N GLU A 14 10.95 10.72 15.50
CA GLU A 14 12.21 10.62 16.25
C GLU A 14 12.50 9.19 16.69
N GLU A 15 11.48 8.45 17.15
CA GLU A 15 11.59 7.04 17.49
C GLU A 15 12.04 6.19 16.30
N LEU A 16 11.45 6.41 15.11
CA LEU A 16 11.83 5.68 13.90
C LEU A 16 13.28 5.97 13.47
N VAL A 17 13.70 7.23 13.53
CA VAL A 17 15.08 7.63 13.23
C VAL A 17 16.06 6.98 14.23
N ALA A 18 15.73 7.02 15.52
CA ALA A 18 16.56 6.40 16.55
C ALA A 18 16.58 4.87 16.43
N LEU A 19 15.46 4.24 16.07
CA LEU A 19 15.36 2.81 15.85
C LEU A 19 16.24 2.36 14.67
N ALA A 20 16.20 3.08 13.54
CA ALA A 20 17.05 2.79 12.39
C ALA A 20 18.54 2.80 12.77
N LYS A 21 18.96 3.82 13.54
CA LYS A 21 20.33 3.93 14.06
C LYS A 21 20.69 2.77 15.00
N ARG A 22 19.82 2.44 15.97
CA ARG A 22 20.04 1.31 16.88
C ARG A 22 20.14 -0.04 16.17
N ARG A 23 19.42 -0.20 15.05
CA ARG A 23 19.46 -1.40 14.20
C ARG A 23 20.60 -1.41 13.20
N GLY A 24 21.43 -0.35 13.16
CA GLY A 24 22.59 -0.27 12.26
C GLY A 24 22.20 -0.19 10.78
N VAL A 25 21.00 0.28 10.46
CA VAL A 25 20.60 0.47 9.05
C VAL A 25 21.38 1.66 8.49
N PRO A 26 22.09 1.52 7.35
CA PRO A 26 22.85 2.63 6.78
C PRO A 26 21.95 3.83 6.48
N GLU A 27 22.39 5.03 6.84
CA GLU A 27 21.62 6.27 6.59
C GLU A 27 21.36 6.49 5.10
N SER A 28 22.26 6.02 4.22
CA SER A 28 22.08 6.06 2.76
C SER A 28 20.96 5.16 2.23
N SER A 29 20.46 4.22 3.05
CA SER A 29 19.40 3.27 2.66
C SER A 29 18.00 3.73 3.09
N ILE A 30 17.88 4.82 3.87
CA ILE A 30 16.60 5.31 4.39
C ILE A 30 16.46 6.80 4.09
N LEU A 31 15.33 7.19 3.50
CA LEU A 31 14.96 8.58 3.33
C LEU A 31 13.60 8.83 4.01
N PHE A 32 13.62 9.60 5.10
CA PHE A 32 12.40 10.00 5.80
C PHE A 32 11.80 11.25 5.16
N LEU A 33 10.82 11.07 4.28
CA LEU A 33 10.05 12.15 3.69
C LEU A 33 8.77 12.40 4.49
N ARG A 34 8.55 13.65 4.90
CA ARG A 34 7.39 14.06 5.70
C ARG A 34 6.57 15.05 4.89
N SER A 35 5.25 14.86 4.87
CA SER A 35 4.30 15.78 4.21
C SER A 35 4.69 16.11 2.76
N ILE A 36 4.99 15.07 1.98
CA ILE A 36 5.25 15.19 0.54
C ILE A 36 4.03 15.71 -0.22
N SER A 37 4.28 16.42 -1.31
CA SER A 37 3.26 16.82 -2.27
C SER A 37 2.66 15.62 -3.02
N ASP A 38 1.50 15.82 -3.63
CA ASP A 38 0.87 14.78 -4.46
C ASP A 38 1.72 14.42 -5.68
N ASP A 39 2.49 15.37 -6.22
CA ASP A 39 3.40 15.10 -7.34
C ASP A 39 4.56 14.21 -6.93
N GLU A 40 5.18 14.49 -5.79
CA GLU A 40 6.21 13.63 -5.21
C GLU A 40 5.67 12.25 -4.88
N LYS A 41 4.48 12.17 -4.24
CA LYS A 41 3.81 10.90 -3.94
C LYS A 41 3.60 10.07 -5.21
N ARG A 42 3.13 10.70 -6.29
CA ARG A 42 2.92 10.04 -7.58
C ARG A 42 4.21 9.49 -8.15
N VAL A 43 5.29 10.28 -8.14
CA VAL A 43 6.61 9.82 -8.63
C VAL A 43 7.14 8.67 -7.80
N LEU A 44 7.02 8.74 -6.47
CA LEU A 44 7.46 7.69 -5.55
C LEU A 44 6.67 6.39 -5.79
N LEU A 45 5.34 6.47 -5.86
CA LEU A 45 4.50 5.30 -6.16
C LEU A 45 4.82 4.73 -7.55
N GLN A 46 5.00 5.57 -8.57
CA GLN A 46 5.37 5.10 -9.91
C GLN A 46 6.73 4.40 -9.97
N ARG A 47 7.66 4.77 -9.09
CA ARG A 47 9.04 4.22 -9.08
C ARG A 47 9.26 3.12 -8.05
N ALA A 48 8.38 2.97 -7.07
CA ALA A 48 8.50 1.95 -6.04
C ALA A 48 8.60 0.54 -6.64
N ALA A 49 9.46 -0.29 -6.07
CA ALA A 49 9.46 -1.72 -6.35
C ALA A 49 8.25 -2.39 -5.67
N VAL A 50 8.03 -2.07 -4.40
CA VAL A 50 6.95 -2.59 -3.56
C VAL A 50 6.49 -1.46 -2.64
N VAL A 51 5.19 -1.39 -2.34
CA VAL A 51 4.67 -0.51 -1.28
C VAL A 51 4.39 -1.36 -0.04
N VAL A 52 4.98 -0.98 1.09
CA VAL A 52 4.79 -1.68 2.38
C VAL A 52 3.77 -0.90 3.20
N TYR A 53 2.74 -1.58 3.69
CA TYR A 53 1.64 -0.99 4.44
C TYR A 53 1.41 -1.72 5.76
N THR A 54 1.96 -1.17 6.85
CA THR A 54 2.01 -1.82 8.17
C THR A 54 0.90 -1.47 9.19
N PRO A 55 -0.03 -0.51 8.98
CA PRO A 55 -1.08 -0.26 9.96
C PRO A 55 -1.95 -1.49 10.26
N THR A 56 -2.27 -1.70 11.54
CA THR A 56 -3.22 -2.71 12.02
C THR A 56 -4.59 -2.09 12.24
N GLY A 57 -5.66 -2.79 11.85
CA GLY A 57 -7.03 -2.33 12.12
C GLY A 57 -7.47 -1.07 11.38
N GLU A 58 -6.77 -0.68 10.31
CA GLU A 58 -7.18 0.43 9.45
C GLU A 58 -8.51 0.11 8.75
N HIS A 59 -9.42 1.09 8.64
CA HIS A 59 -10.74 0.85 8.04
C HIS A 59 -10.66 0.46 6.56
N PHE A 60 -10.12 1.33 5.70
CA PHE A 60 -10.01 1.05 4.25
C PHE A 60 -8.55 0.97 3.78
N GLY A 61 -7.70 1.90 4.22
CA GLY A 61 -6.32 1.98 3.75
C GLY A 61 -6.25 2.32 2.26
N ILE A 62 -6.44 3.60 1.91
CA ILE A 62 -6.42 4.06 0.51
C ILE A 62 -5.05 3.86 -0.16
N VAL A 63 -3.96 3.84 0.62
CA VAL A 63 -2.58 3.71 0.12
C VAL A 63 -2.36 2.42 -0.70
N PRO A 64 -2.80 1.23 -0.25
CA PRO A 64 -2.87 0.03 -1.08
C PRO A 64 -3.50 0.26 -2.46
N VAL A 65 -4.67 0.92 -2.52
CA VAL A 65 -5.37 1.18 -3.79
C VAL A 65 -4.58 2.15 -4.68
N GLU A 66 -3.99 3.21 -4.11
CA GLU A 66 -3.12 4.14 -4.84
C GLU A 66 -1.91 3.42 -5.46
N ALA A 67 -1.27 2.53 -4.69
CA ALA A 67 -0.16 1.70 -5.17
C ALA A 67 -0.59 0.75 -6.29
N MET A 68 -1.76 0.09 -6.13
CA MET A 68 -2.33 -0.78 -7.16
C MET A 68 -2.63 0.01 -8.45
N ALA A 69 -3.17 1.22 -8.36
CA ALA A 69 -3.42 2.08 -9.52
C ALA A 69 -2.13 2.42 -10.30
N HIS A 70 -1.00 2.53 -9.59
CA HIS A 70 0.34 2.71 -10.15
C HIS A 70 1.02 1.40 -10.58
N GLY A 71 0.31 0.27 -10.52
CA GLY A 71 0.81 -1.05 -10.91
C GLY A 71 1.95 -1.52 -10.01
N ARG A 72 1.88 -1.22 -8.72
CA ARG A 72 2.89 -1.62 -7.73
C ARG A 72 2.33 -2.72 -6.84
N PRO A 73 3.08 -3.80 -6.61
CA PRO A 73 2.69 -4.79 -5.62
C PRO A 73 2.67 -4.15 -4.22
N VAL A 74 1.68 -4.54 -3.43
CA VAL A 74 1.53 -4.09 -2.04
C VAL A 74 1.83 -5.26 -1.11
N LEU A 75 2.68 -5.03 -0.10
CA LEU A 75 2.86 -5.92 1.03
C LEU A 75 2.19 -5.27 2.24
N ALA A 76 1.11 -5.85 2.74
CA ALA A 76 0.34 -5.26 3.83
C ALA A 76 0.07 -6.22 4.98
N VAL A 77 -0.29 -5.66 6.13
CA VAL A 77 -0.80 -6.45 7.25
C VAL A 77 -2.16 -7.04 6.89
N ALA A 78 -2.36 -8.33 7.21
CA ALA A 78 -3.60 -9.09 7.00
C ALA A 78 -4.73 -8.68 7.96
N SER A 79 -5.04 -7.39 8.05
CA SER A 79 -6.08 -6.85 8.93
C SER A 79 -6.77 -5.65 8.30
N GLY A 80 -8.06 -5.46 8.59
CA GLY A 80 -8.81 -4.27 8.16
C GLY A 80 -8.92 -4.12 6.65
N GLY A 81 -8.93 -2.88 6.17
CA GLY A 81 -9.12 -2.50 4.78
C GLY A 81 -8.19 -3.13 3.73
N PRO A 82 -6.90 -3.40 4.04
CA PRO A 82 -6.05 -4.22 3.18
C PRO A 82 -6.67 -5.55 2.73
N LEU A 83 -7.52 -6.18 3.54
CA LEU A 83 -8.21 -7.43 3.17
C LEU A 83 -9.25 -7.25 2.06
N GLU A 84 -9.76 -6.03 1.86
CA GLU A 84 -10.71 -5.71 0.78
C GLU A 84 -9.98 -5.49 -0.55
N SER A 85 -8.84 -4.80 -0.50
CA SER A 85 -8.08 -4.40 -1.68
C SER A 85 -7.10 -5.48 -2.15
N ILE A 86 -6.37 -6.12 -1.23
CA ILE A 86 -5.34 -7.12 -1.49
C ILE A 86 -5.93 -8.52 -1.26
N THR A 87 -5.98 -9.33 -2.31
CA THR A 87 -6.55 -10.69 -2.23
C THR A 87 -5.62 -11.65 -1.50
N THR A 88 -6.18 -12.67 -0.86
CA THR A 88 -5.40 -13.77 -0.23
C THR A 88 -4.72 -14.68 -1.25
N SER A 89 -5.05 -14.58 -2.55
CA SER A 89 -4.43 -15.35 -3.63
C SER A 89 -2.96 -14.98 -3.88
N GLY A 90 -2.51 -13.82 -3.40
CA GLY A 90 -1.16 -13.33 -3.66
C GLY A 90 -0.98 -12.65 -5.01
N GLU A 91 -2.02 -12.59 -5.85
CA GLU A 91 -1.91 -12.14 -7.25
C GLU A 91 -1.69 -10.63 -7.38
N VAL A 92 -2.22 -9.83 -6.46
CA VAL A 92 -2.16 -8.35 -6.52
C VAL A 92 -1.21 -7.74 -5.49
N GLY A 93 -0.62 -8.58 -4.65
CA GLY A 93 0.13 -8.19 -3.46
C GLY A 93 0.16 -9.32 -2.44
N LEU A 94 0.87 -9.12 -1.34
CA LEU A 94 1.03 -10.10 -0.29
C LEU A 94 0.45 -9.56 1.02
N LEU A 95 -0.25 -10.43 1.74
CA LEU A 95 -0.74 -10.17 3.10
C LEU A 95 0.08 -10.98 4.10
N ARG A 96 0.52 -10.35 5.18
CA ARG A 96 1.26 -10.99 6.27
C ARG A 96 0.72 -10.57 7.63
N ASP A 97 0.95 -11.38 8.65
CA ASP A 97 0.73 -10.94 10.02
C ASP A 97 1.65 -9.76 10.35
N ALA A 98 1.33 -8.98 11.38
CA ALA A 98 2.14 -7.85 11.84
C ALA A 98 3.44 -8.31 12.53
N ASP A 99 4.27 -9.01 11.77
CA ASP A 99 5.52 -9.64 12.17
C ASP A 99 6.65 -9.24 11.21
N ALA A 100 7.77 -8.81 11.79
CA ALA A 100 8.89 -8.27 11.01
C ALA A 100 9.58 -9.35 10.15
N ALA A 101 9.66 -10.60 10.62
CA ALA A 101 10.28 -11.69 9.86
C ALA A 101 9.41 -12.07 8.66
N ALA A 102 8.10 -12.18 8.85
CA ALA A 102 7.13 -12.44 7.78
C ALA A 102 7.18 -11.37 6.66
N PHE A 103 7.34 -10.10 7.03
CA PHE A 103 7.53 -9.01 6.07
C PHE A 103 8.89 -9.08 5.37
N ALA A 104 9.98 -9.36 6.10
CA ALA A 104 11.31 -9.50 5.52
C ALA A 104 11.37 -10.64 4.50
N ASP A 105 10.78 -11.79 4.82
CA ASP A 105 10.71 -12.95 3.91
C ASP A 105 9.93 -12.61 2.65
N ALA A 106 8.78 -11.94 2.80
CA ALA A 106 7.99 -11.48 1.66
C ALA A 106 8.80 -10.49 0.78
N LEU A 107 9.50 -9.52 1.38
CA LEU A 107 10.35 -8.59 0.66
C LEU A 107 11.52 -9.29 -0.05
N ASN A 108 12.12 -10.32 0.54
CA ASN A 108 13.15 -11.12 -0.12
C ASN A 108 12.61 -11.75 -1.42
N THR A 109 11.38 -12.30 -1.40
CA THR A 109 10.76 -12.85 -2.62
C THR A 109 10.44 -11.79 -3.68
N LEU A 110 10.14 -10.57 -3.25
CA LEU A 110 9.71 -9.50 -4.14
C LEU A 110 10.85 -8.62 -4.63
N VAL A 111 12.00 -8.60 -3.96
CA VAL A 111 13.09 -7.66 -4.25
C VAL A 111 14.39 -8.37 -4.60
N VAL A 112 14.74 -9.44 -3.88
CA VAL A 112 16.08 -10.05 -3.92
C VAL A 112 16.12 -11.36 -4.71
N ALA A 113 15.12 -12.22 -4.54
CA ALA A 113 15.11 -13.56 -5.11
C ALA A 113 15.11 -13.55 -6.66
N ASP A 114 15.59 -14.64 -7.25
CA ASP A 114 15.53 -14.81 -8.70
C ASP A 114 14.09 -14.69 -9.22
N GLY A 115 13.94 -13.99 -10.35
CA GLY A 115 12.64 -13.68 -10.94
C GLY A 115 11.80 -12.65 -10.17
N ALA A 116 12.35 -11.99 -9.15
CA ALA A 116 11.64 -10.94 -8.39
C ALA A 116 11.07 -9.85 -9.31
N GLU A 117 11.80 -9.41 -10.34
CA GLU A 117 11.30 -8.41 -11.29
C GLU A 117 10.06 -8.88 -12.05
N ALA A 118 10.10 -10.09 -12.63
CA ALA A 118 8.97 -10.66 -13.34
C ALA A 118 7.75 -10.84 -12.40
N ARG A 119 8.00 -11.27 -11.15
CA ARG A 119 6.96 -11.41 -10.12
C ARG A 119 6.31 -10.06 -9.80
N ARG A 120 7.10 -9.00 -9.59
CA ARG A 120 6.60 -7.64 -9.36
C ARG A 120 5.81 -7.12 -10.56
N ALA A 121 6.28 -7.36 -11.78
CA ALA A 121 5.61 -6.93 -13.00
C ALA A 121 4.24 -7.62 -13.16
N ALA A 122 4.17 -8.94 -12.95
CA ALA A 122 2.93 -9.70 -13.00
C ALA A 122 1.94 -9.24 -11.92
N MET A 123 2.40 -9.13 -10.67
CA MET A 123 1.56 -8.65 -9.57
C MET A 123 1.07 -7.22 -9.80
N GLY A 124 1.95 -6.33 -10.28
CA GLY A 124 1.62 -4.96 -10.61
C GLY A 124 0.56 -4.84 -11.70
N ALA A 125 0.65 -5.66 -12.75
CA ALA A 125 -0.37 -5.70 -13.80
C ALA A 125 -1.74 -6.16 -13.26
N ALA A 126 -1.74 -7.22 -12.45
CA ALA A 126 -2.96 -7.75 -11.83
C ALA A 126 -3.58 -6.74 -10.86
N ALA A 127 -2.75 -6.09 -10.03
CA ALA A 127 -3.13 -5.04 -9.10
C ALA A 127 -3.80 -3.86 -9.83
N LYS A 128 -3.21 -3.39 -10.92
CA LYS A 128 -3.76 -2.30 -11.73
C LYS A 128 -5.09 -2.67 -12.37
N ALA A 129 -5.21 -3.89 -12.91
CA ALA A 129 -6.45 -4.39 -13.48
C ALA A 129 -7.57 -4.49 -12.42
N ARG A 130 -7.25 -5.03 -11.24
CA ARG A 130 -8.20 -5.10 -10.11
C ARG A 130 -8.63 -3.71 -9.64
N CYS A 131 -7.69 -2.79 -9.50
CA CYS A 131 -7.97 -1.41 -9.11
C CYS A 131 -8.90 -0.72 -10.11
N ALA A 132 -8.63 -0.85 -11.41
CA ALA A 132 -9.48 -0.28 -12.46
C ALA A 132 -10.91 -0.85 -12.40
N LYS A 133 -11.04 -2.15 -12.12
CA LYS A 133 -12.33 -2.86 -12.07
C LYS A 133 -13.18 -2.49 -10.84
N LEU A 134 -12.56 -2.29 -9.68
CA LEU A 134 -13.27 -2.21 -8.40
C LEU A 134 -13.22 -0.83 -7.73
N PHE A 135 -12.12 -0.10 -7.89
CA PHE A 135 -11.79 1.09 -7.08
C PHE A 135 -11.58 2.34 -7.92
N SER A 136 -12.00 2.32 -9.19
CA SER A 136 -11.90 3.48 -10.09
C SER A 136 -13.17 4.33 -10.07
N LEU A 137 -13.06 5.62 -10.44
CA LEU A 137 -14.23 6.49 -10.61
C LEU A 137 -15.26 5.93 -11.60
N PRO A 138 -14.86 5.37 -12.76
CA PRO A 138 -15.81 4.69 -13.64
C PRO A 138 -16.53 3.51 -12.97
N ALA A 139 -15.81 2.66 -12.23
CA ALA A 139 -16.42 1.53 -11.51
C ALA A 139 -17.41 2.01 -10.44
N PHE A 140 -17.05 3.07 -9.71
CA PHE A 140 -17.92 3.73 -8.74
C PHE A 140 -19.19 4.28 -9.40
N ALA A 141 -19.07 5.04 -10.49
CA ALA A 141 -20.20 5.64 -11.19
C ALA A 141 -21.20 4.58 -11.67
N VAL A 142 -20.71 3.51 -12.30
CA VAL A 142 -21.55 2.40 -12.78
C VAL A 142 -22.26 1.69 -11.63
N ASN A 143 -21.58 1.48 -10.50
CA ASN A 143 -22.18 0.83 -9.33
C ASN A 143 -23.23 1.72 -8.65
N LEU A 144 -22.93 3.01 -8.51
CA LEU A 144 -23.84 3.98 -7.92
C LEU A 144 -25.11 4.12 -8.76
N GLU A 145 -24.99 4.27 -10.09
CA GLU A 145 -26.13 4.35 -10.99
C GLU A 145 -27.03 3.11 -10.88
N ARG A 146 -26.43 1.92 -10.85
CA ARG A 146 -27.16 0.66 -10.68
C ARG A 146 -27.96 0.63 -9.39
N MET A 147 -27.35 1.07 -8.28
CA MET A 147 -28.00 1.09 -6.97
C MET A 147 -29.14 2.11 -6.91
N VAL A 148 -28.96 3.29 -7.50
CA VAL A 148 -30.01 4.32 -7.57
C VAL A 148 -31.20 3.83 -8.38
N ARG A 149 -30.96 3.22 -9.56
CA ARG A 149 -32.04 2.64 -10.38
C ARG A 149 -32.81 1.56 -9.62
N ALA A 150 -32.09 0.63 -8.99
CA ALA A 150 -32.71 -0.41 -8.18
C ALA A 150 -33.53 0.15 -7.01
N ALA A 151 -33.11 1.26 -6.39
CA ALA A 151 -33.87 1.88 -5.31
C ALA A 151 -35.14 2.57 -5.80
N VAL A 152 -35.12 3.17 -6.99
CA VAL A 152 -36.29 3.81 -7.61
C VAL A 152 -37.29 2.77 -8.13
N ASP A 153 -36.80 1.70 -8.76
CA ASP A 153 -37.65 0.66 -9.36
C ASP A 153 -38.33 -0.24 -8.30
N ASN A 154 -37.82 -0.26 -7.06
CA ASN A 154 -38.38 -1.00 -5.92
C ASN A 154 -39.21 -0.12 -4.96
N ALA A 155 -39.47 1.14 -5.30
CA ALA A 155 -40.28 2.09 -4.53
C ALA A 155 -41.67 2.25 -5.17
#